data_AF-A0A957UFK0-F1
#
_entry.id   AF-A0A957UFK0-F1
#
_cell.length_a   1.000
_cell.length_b   1.000
_cell.length_c   1.000
_cell.angle_alpha   90.00
_cell.angle_beta   90.00
_cell.angle_gamma   90.00
#
_symmetry.space_group_name_H-M   'P 1'
#
loop_
_entity.id
_entity.type
_entity.pdbx_description
1 polymer ?
#
loop_
_entity_poly.entity_id
_entity_poly.type
_entity_poly.pdbx_seq_one_letter_code
_entity_poly.pdbx_strand_id
1 'polypeptide(L)'
;LFGSAGLRLIPAIVLFVLIVSGRLLWQSWGSRAYETYRSGLSHRQAVAWQRVGLLLAILLLLILPSILGIYLSEIMNNVGLYILMGLGLNIAVGLAGLLDLGYVTNFAVGAYVMAVLTSTGPLGVSQKAGIDIFTFWTVLPISVLAAMFTGFVLALPVLRMRGDYLAITTLGFGEIIRILARSDWMAPLIGGAQGILQIPKAALTGWFAWAVSWIQLPFVWLFYRFGITLLEVDRNGQIVFGTPPQLYFLLVLACLLMLFVSRRLNNSRTGRQWMAMREDEDVAAAMGIDTTRVKIIAFTLSAASGGLAGAIFAAKLGSIYPHSFQLLISINVLALIIVGGMGSIPGIVVGAFALVGLPELLREFAEFRLLFYGIALMVMMLVRPEGLWPSAVTRREMGAEQTAPVTAGD
;
A
#
# COMPACT_ATOMS: atom_id res chain seq x y z
N LEU A 1 28.54 -3.76 5.97
CA LEU A 1 27.21 -4.41 5.83
C LEU A 1 26.60 -4.12 4.47
N PHE A 2 26.59 -2.86 4.02
CA PHE A 2 26.13 -2.45 2.69
C PHE A 2 27.32 -2.22 1.74
N GLY A 3 27.22 -2.69 0.48
CA GLY A 3 28.09 -2.37 -0.65
C GLY A 3 27.52 -1.24 -1.51
N SER A 4 28.08 -1.04 -2.72
CA SER A 4 27.61 -0.01 -3.67
C SER A 4 26.20 -0.28 -4.22
N ALA A 5 25.74 -1.53 -4.16
CA ALA A 5 24.44 -1.95 -4.70
C ALA A 5 23.40 -2.36 -3.63
N GLY A 6 23.79 -2.71 -2.40
CA GLY A 6 22.86 -3.24 -1.38
C GLY A 6 23.56 -3.99 -0.25
N LEU A 7 22.87 -4.90 0.47
CA LEU A 7 23.57 -5.77 1.42
C LEU A 7 24.55 -6.66 0.65
N ARG A 8 25.79 -6.78 1.14
CA ARG A 8 26.72 -7.78 0.60
C ARG A 8 26.16 -9.19 0.86
N LEU A 9 26.48 -10.15 -0.02
CA LEU A 9 26.00 -11.53 0.04
C LEU A 9 26.10 -12.17 1.45
N ILE A 10 27.25 -12.02 2.11
CA ILE A 10 27.50 -12.63 3.43
C ILE A 10 26.57 -12.03 4.51
N PRO A 11 26.50 -10.70 4.69
CA PRO A 11 25.48 -10.06 5.52
C PRO A 11 24.03 -10.48 5.22
N ALA A 12 23.68 -10.64 3.94
CA ALA A 12 22.34 -11.03 3.53
C ALA A 12 21.98 -12.45 4.00
N ILE A 13 22.90 -13.41 3.82
CA ILE A 13 22.73 -14.79 4.30
C ILE A 13 22.61 -14.81 5.83
N VAL A 14 23.45 -14.05 6.53
CA VAL A 14 23.40 -13.96 8.00
C VAL A 14 22.06 -13.38 8.47
N LEU A 15 21.56 -12.31 7.83
CA LEU A 15 20.27 -11.72 8.15
C LEU A 15 19.12 -12.72 7.90
N PHE A 16 19.16 -13.44 6.77
CA PHE A 16 18.17 -14.47 6.45
C PHE A 16 18.16 -15.59 7.50
N VAL A 17 19.33 -16.12 7.86
CA VAL A 17 19.46 -17.15 8.90
C VAL A 17 18.96 -16.63 10.24
N LEU A 18 19.27 -15.40 10.63
CA LEU A 18 18.78 -14.78 11.87
C LEU A 18 17.25 -14.61 11.89
N ILE A 19 16.65 -14.17 10.78
CA ILE A 19 15.18 -14.00 10.69
C ILE A 19 14.48 -15.36 10.73
N VAL A 20 14.98 -16.34 9.98
CA VAL A 20 14.41 -17.69 9.91
C VAL A 20 14.56 -18.41 11.25
N SER A 21 15.74 -18.38 11.86
CA SER A 21 15.98 -18.97 13.18
C SER A 21 15.16 -18.29 14.27
N GLY A 22 15.09 -16.95 14.26
CA GLY A 22 14.24 -16.19 15.19
C GLY A 22 12.76 -16.56 15.06
N ARG A 23 12.26 -16.72 13.83
CA ARG A 23 10.87 -17.16 13.59
C ARG A 23 10.63 -18.59 14.08
N LEU A 24 11.53 -19.52 13.76
CA LEU A 24 11.40 -20.92 14.17
C LEU A 24 11.41 -21.07 15.69
N LEU A 25 12.32 -20.36 16.37
CA LEU A 25 12.41 -20.31 17.84
C LEU A 25 11.14 -19.72 18.47
N TRP A 26 10.62 -18.63 17.89
CA TRP A 26 9.37 -18.03 18.35
C TRP A 26 8.17 -18.97 18.18
N GLN A 27 8.11 -19.69 17.07
CA GLN A 27 7.03 -20.64 16.80
C GLN A 27 7.06 -21.83 17.77
N SER A 28 8.25 -22.34 18.06
CA SER A 28 8.42 -23.51 18.92
C SER A 28 8.21 -23.20 20.41
N TRP A 29 8.69 -22.05 20.89
CA TRP A 29 8.77 -21.75 22.34
C TRP A 29 7.98 -20.49 22.71
N GLY A 30 8.04 -19.45 21.89
CA GLY A 30 7.42 -18.14 22.16
C GLY A 30 5.89 -18.18 22.12
N SER A 31 5.30 -18.96 21.22
CA SER A 31 3.84 -19.12 21.11
C SER A 31 3.21 -19.66 22.40
N ARG A 32 3.77 -20.75 22.94
CA ARG A 32 3.34 -21.41 24.17
C ARG A 32 3.57 -20.54 25.42
N ALA A 33 4.69 -19.83 25.48
CA ALA A 33 5.00 -18.91 26.57
C ALA A 33 4.08 -17.67 26.54
N TYR A 34 3.80 -17.12 25.34
CA TYR A 34 2.92 -15.99 25.16
C TYR A 34 1.47 -16.33 25.51
N GLU A 35 0.97 -17.49 25.10
CA GLU A 35 -0.38 -17.94 25.44
C GLU A 35 -0.55 -18.19 26.94
N THR A 36 0.43 -18.83 27.59
CA THR A 36 0.44 -19.04 29.05
C THR A 36 0.49 -17.71 29.83
N TYR A 37 1.28 -16.74 29.36
CA TYR A 37 1.35 -15.41 29.99
C TYR A 37 0.06 -14.60 29.76
N ARG A 38 -0.51 -14.69 28.56
CA ARG A 38 -1.74 -13.98 28.19
C ARG A 38 -2.98 -14.54 28.89
N SER A 39 -3.04 -15.85 29.14
CA SER A 39 -4.14 -16.47 29.89
C SER A 39 -4.19 -16.06 31.36
N GLY A 40 -3.06 -15.57 31.91
CA GLY A 40 -2.98 -15.06 33.29
C GLY A 40 -3.34 -13.57 33.44
N LEU A 41 -3.53 -12.82 32.35
CA LEU A 41 -3.79 -11.38 32.40
C LEU A 41 -5.29 -11.08 32.49
N SER A 42 -5.69 -10.21 33.41
CA SER A 42 -7.05 -9.66 33.44
C SER A 42 -7.36 -8.87 32.17
N HIS A 43 -8.64 -8.73 31.78
CA HIS A 43 -9.05 -7.99 30.58
C HIS A 43 -8.47 -6.56 30.53
N ARG A 44 -8.40 -5.86 31.68
CA ARG A 44 -7.79 -4.52 31.78
C ARG A 44 -6.29 -4.55 31.52
N GLN A 45 -5.57 -5.54 32.06
CA GLN A 45 -4.14 -5.70 31.83
C GLN A 45 -3.84 -6.08 30.37
N ALA A 46 -4.63 -6.96 29.76
CA ALA A 46 -4.49 -7.32 28.36
C ALA A 46 -4.66 -6.12 27.43
N VAL A 47 -5.66 -5.26 27.68
CA VAL A 47 -5.85 -4.00 26.93
C VAL A 47 -4.69 -3.02 27.18
N ALA A 48 -4.18 -2.93 28.40
CA ALA A 48 -3.04 -2.07 28.71
C ALA A 48 -1.77 -2.53 27.97
N TRP A 49 -1.45 -3.83 27.99
CA TRP A 49 -0.31 -4.40 27.27
C TRP A 49 -0.44 -4.26 25.75
N GLN A 50 -1.65 -4.35 25.20
CA GLN A 50 -1.91 -4.06 23.78
C GLN A 50 -1.64 -2.60 23.44
N ARG A 51 -2.05 -1.66 24.31
CA ARG A 51 -1.77 -0.22 24.13
C ARG A 51 -0.27 0.07 24.22
N VAL A 52 0.42 -0.51 25.20
CA VAL A 52 1.88 -0.38 25.36
C VAL A 52 2.61 -0.95 24.14
N GLY A 53 2.25 -2.14 23.68
CA GLY A 53 2.84 -2.75 22.48
C GLY A 53 2.59 -1.91 21.22
N LEU A 54 1.40 -1.33 21.08
CA LEU A 54 1.07 -0.43 19.97
C LEU A 54 1.87 0.87 20.04
N LEU A 55 2.03 1.45 21.23
CA LEU A 55 2.87 2.64 21.45
C LEU A 55 4.34 2.36 21.12
N LEU A 56 4.87 1.22 21.55
CA LEU A 56 6.24 0.79 21.22
C LEU A 56 6.42 0.56 19.71
N ALA A 57 5.43 -0.02 19.03
CA ALA A 57 5.47 -0.19 17.57
C ALA A 57 5.44 1.15 16.83
N ILE A 58 4.62 2.12 17.28
CA ILE A 58 4.61 3.48 16.72
C ILE A 58 5.95 4.17 16.96
N LEU A 59 6.50 4.06 18.17
CA LEU A 59 7.80 4.64 18.52
C LEU A 59 8.91 4.05 17.65
N LEU A 60 8.91 2.73 17.46
CA LEU A 60 9.85 2.03 16.58
C LEU A 60 9.72 2.54 15.14
N LEU A 61 8.49 2.63 14.60
CA LEU A 61 8.24 3.15 13.26
C LEU A 61 8.74 4.58 13.10
N LEU A 62 8.61 5.42 14.13
CA LEU A 62 9.04 6.82 14.11
C LEU A 62 10.56 6.97 14.14
N ILE A 63 11.24 6.12 14.92
CA ILE A 63 12.71 6.16 15.07
C ILE A 63 13.38 5.44 13.89
N LEU A 64 12.69 4.52 13.21
CA LEU A 64 13.23 3.69 12.14
C LEU A 64 14.08 4.48 11.13
N PRO A 65 13.63 5.58 10.51
CA PRO A 65 14.40 6.28 9.48
C PRO A 65 15.66 6.96 10.01
N SER A 66 15.69 7.31 11.29
CA SER A 66 16.87 7.93 11.90
C SER A 66 18.01 6.93 12.13
N ILE A 67 17.66 5.65 12.29
CA ILE A 67 18.61 4.54 12.40
C ILE A 67 18.99 4.03 11.00
N LEU A 68 18.01 3.98 10.10
CA LEU A 68 18.15 3.46 8.74
C LEU A 68 18.62 4.58 7.81
N GLY A 69 19.90 4.59 7.44
CA GLY A 69 20.43 5.57 6.49
C GLY A 69 19.66 5.65 5.16
N ILE A 70 19.93 6.70 4.36
CA ILE A 70 19.15 7.12 3.17
C ILE A 70 18.71 5.95 2.27
N TYR A 71 19.62 5.03 1.95
CA TYR A 71 19.34 3.87 1.10
C TYR A 71 18.21 2.99 1.67
N LEU A 72 18.28 2.70 2.97
CA LEU A 72 17.33 1.82 3.62
C LEU A 72 15.99 2.55 3.88
N SER A 73 16.02 3.86 4.09
CA SER A 73 14.79 4.68 4.07
C SER A 73 14.10 4.62 2.71
N GLU A 74 14.86 4.61 1.61
CA GLU A 74 14.29 4.51 0.26
C GLU A 74 13.65 3.13 0.00
N ILE A 75 14.25 2.05 0.49
CA ILE A 75 13.63 0.72 0.48
C ILE A 75 12.33 0.75 1.28
N MET A 76 12.35 1.32 2.47
CA MET A 76 11.14 1.44 3.30
C MET A 76 10.06 2.30 2.64
N ASN A 77 10.43 3.34 1.88
CA ASN A 77 9.48 4.12 1.09
C ASN A 77 8.84 3.26 -0.01
N ASN A 78 9.63 2.48 -0.72
CA ASN A 78 9.10 1.58 -1.75
C ASN A 78 8.18 0.52 -1.12
N VAL A 79 8.60 -0.11 -0.01
CA VAL A 79 7.76 -1.05 0.73
C VAL A 79 6.46 -0.38 1.22
N GLY A 80 6.56 0.82 1.80
CA GLY A 80 5.40 1.58 2.28
C GLY A 80 4.41 1.93 1.18
N LEU A 81 4.90 2.30 -0.01
CA LEU A 81 4.07 2.55 -1.17
C LEU A 81 3.31 1.28 -1.61
N TYR A 82 3.98 0.13 -1.66
CA TYR A 82 3.34 -1.14 -1.99
C TYR A 82 2.40 -1.64 -0.88
N ILE A 83 2.67 -1.35 0.39
CA ILE A 83 1.72 -1.58 1.50
C ILE A 83 0.46 -0.73 1.29
N LEU A 84 0.62 0.55 0.98
CA LEU A 84 -0.51 1.45 0.74
C LEU A 84 -1.39 0.97 -0.42
N MET A 85 -0.76 0.61 -1.54
CA MET A 85 -1.45 0.02 -2.70
C MET A 85 -2.11 -1.31 -2.36
N GLY A 86 -1.40 -2.18 -1.62
CA GLY A 86 -1.91 -3.49 -1.21
C GLY A 86 -3.11 -3.40 -0.27
N LEU A 87 -3.09 -2.49 0.70
CA LEU A 87 -4.22 -2.21 1.60
C LEU A 87 -5.45 -1.74 0.82
N GLY A 88 -5.21 -0.98 -0.23
CA GLY A 88 -6.19 -0.55 -1.22
C GLY A 88 -6.85 -1.67 -1.99
N LEU A 89 -6.03 -2.35 -2.78
CA LEU A 89 -6.47 -3.44 -3.65
C LEU A 89 -7.08 -4.59 -2.84
N ASN A 90 -6.65 -4.79 -1.58
CA ASN A 90 -7.25 -5.79 -0.69
C ASN A 90 -8.71 -5.47 -0.29
N ILE A 91 -9.20 -4.23 -0.46
CA ILE A 91 -10.64 -3.95 -0.33
C ILE A 91 -11.42 -4.65 -1.44
N ALA A 92 -10.97 -4.50 -2.69
CA ALA A 92 -11.65 -5.12 -3.85
C ALA A 92 -11.40 -6.63 -3.91
N VAL A 93 -10.12 -7.04 -3.92
CA VAL A 93 -9.74 -8.46 -4.08
C VAL A 93 -9.98 -9.24 -2.79
N GLY A 94 -9.52 -8.72 -1.66
CA GLY A 94 -9.51 -9.44 -0.40
C GLY A 94 -10.85 -9.49 0.30
N LEU A 95 -11.62 -8.40 0.32
CA LEU A 95 -12.93 -8.39 0.98
C LEU A 95 -14.07 -8.74 0.01
N ALA A 96 -14.06 -8.16 -1.19
CA ALA A 96 -15.17 -8.29 -2.14
C ALA A 96 -15.00 -9.43 -3.16
N GLY A 97 -13.82 -10.06 -3.26
CA GLY A 97 -13.57 -11.14 -4.22
C GLY A 97 -13.44 -10.67 -5.67
N LEU A 98 -13.24 -9.36 -5.90
CA LEU A 98 -13.20 -8.77 -7.23
C LEU A 98 -11.75 -8.64 -7.69
N LEU A 99 -11.35 -9.46 -8.66
CA LEU A 99 -9.99 -9.43 -9.18
C LEU A 99 -9.76 -8.20 -10.08
N ASP A 100 -9.00 -7.23 -9.59
CA ASP A 100 -8.68 -5.98 -10.27
C ASP A 100 -7.20 -5.95 -10.70
N LEU A 101 -6.93 -6.37 -11.95
CA LEU A 101 -5.60 -6.27 -12.58
C LEU A 101 -5.34 -4.86 -13.13
N GLY A 102 -6.39 -4.07 -13.27
CA GLY A 102 -6.36 -2.68 -13.73
C GLY A 102 -6.02 -1.65 -12.67
N TYR A 103 -5.68 -2.07 -11.45
CA TYR A 103 -5.45 -1.19 -10.29
C TYR A 103 -4.46 -0.05 -10.57
N VAL A 104 -3.44 -0.30 -11.41
CA VAL A 104 -2.49 0.70 -11.90
C VAL A 104 -3.15 1.94 -12.52
N THR A 105 -4.37 1.82 -13.06
CA THR A 105 -5.15 2.95 -13.58
C THR A 105 -5.36 4.02 -12.52
N ASN A 106 -5.85 3.61 -11.35
CA ASN A 106 -6.18 4.55 -10.27
C ASN A 106 -4.92 5.18 -9.69
N PHE A 107 -3.84 4.40 -9.65
CA PHE A 107 -2.50 4.86 -9.30
C PHE A 107 -1.95 5.88 -10.30
N ALA A 108 -2.08 5.61 -11.60
CA ALA A 108 -1.67 6.52 -12.66
C ALA A 108 -2.46 7.83 -12.62
N VAL A 109 -3.79 7.77 -12.53
CA VAL A 109 -4.64 8.96 -12.46
C VAL A 109 -4.27 9.84 -11.26
N GLY A 110 -4.09 9.27 -10.07
CA GLY A 110 -3.67 10.05 -8.91
C GLY A 110 -2.31 10.72 -9.10
N ALA A 111 -1.36 10.02 -9.71
CA ALA A 111 -0.03 10.57 -10.00
C ALA A 111 -0.08 11.68 -11.06
N TYR A 112 -0.82 11.49 -12.15
CA TYR A 112 -0.96 12.48 -13.22
C TYR A 112 -1.73 13.71 -12.76
N VAL A 113 -2.79 13.57 -11.96
CA VAL A 113 -3.52 14.72 -11.40
C VAL A 113 -2.60 15.52 -10.47
N MET A 114 -1.83 14.85 -9.60
CA MET A 114 -0.83 15.51 -8.78
C MET A 114 0.21 16.25 -9.63
N ALA A 115 0.75 15.59 -10.66
CA ALA A 115 1.77 16.16 -11.53
C ALA A 115 1.28 17.35 -12.35
N VAL A 116 0.11 17.24 -13.01
CA VAL A 116 -0.45 18.31 -13.85
C VAL A 116 -0.78 19.56 -13.03
N LEU A 117 -1.36 19.37 -11.84
CA LEU A 117 -1.80 20.50 -11.02
C LEU A 117 -0.66 21.18 -10.26
N THR A 118 0.39 20.44 -9.86
CA THR A 118 1.48 20.99 -9.05
C THR A 118 2.78 21.29 -9.80
N SER A 119 3.01 20.71 -10.99
CA SER A 119 4.26 20.91 -11.72
C SER A 119 4.55 22.39 -11.97
N THR A 120 5.82 22.78 -11.82
CA THR A 120 6.33 24.12 -12.13
C THR A 120 6.93 24.20 -13.54
N GLY A 121 6.72 23.15 -14.35
CA GLY A 121 7.17 23.11 -15.74
C GLY A 121 6.13 23.64 -16.74
N PRO A 122 6.45 23.62 -18.04
CA PRO A 122 5.62 24.22 -19.11
C PRO A 122 4.19 23.64 -19.22
N LEU A 123 3.96 22.45 -18.67
CA LEU A 123 2.69 21.73 -18.68
C LEU A 123 1.88 21.95 -17.39
N GLY A 124 2.48 22.52 -16.35
CA GLY A 124 1.86 22.71 -15.05
C GLY A 124 0.76 23.75 -15.06
N VAL A 125 -0.42 23.37 -14.57
CA VAL A 125 -1.57 24.28 -14.46
C VAL A 125 -1.29 25.38 -13.42
N SER A 126 -0.59 25.06 -12.33
CA SER A 126 -0.21 26.05 -11.30
C SER A 126 0.62 27.20 -11.88
N GLN A 127 1.62 26.90 -12.71
CA GLN A 127 2.44 27.93 -13.34
C GLN A 127 1.66 28.74 -14.39
N LYS A 128 0.81 28.10 -15.20
CA LYS A 128 0.00 28.79 -16.23
C LYS A 128 -1.07 29.70 -15.62
N ALA A 129 -1.66 29.28 -14.50
CA ALA A 129 -2.69 30.05 -13.82
C ALA A 129 -2.10 31.20 -12.99
N GLY A 130 -0.81 31.18 -12.66
CA GLY A 130 -0.19 32.12 -11.72
C GLY A 130 -0.78 32.03 -10.31
N ILE A 131 -1.33 30.86 -9.97
CA ILE A 131 -2.05 30.60 -8.72
C ILE A 131 -1.24 29.59 -7.89
N ASP A 132 -0.67 30.07 -6.78
CA ASP A 132 0.09 29.26 -5.81
C ASP A 132 -0.79 28.44 -4.85
N ILE A 133 -2.09 28.31 -5.12
CA ILE A 133 -3.04 27.54 -4.28
C ILE A 133 -2.82 26.03 -4.43
N PHE A 134 -2.22 25.59 -5.53
CA PHE A 134 -1.97 24.17 -5.85
C PHE A 134 -0.72 23.62 -5.15
N THR A 135 -0.75 23.57 -3.82
CA THR A 135 0.23 22.83 -3.00
C THR A 135 -0.09 21.35 -3.03
N PHE A 136 0.91 20.49 -2.80
CA PHE A 136 0.74 19.04 -2.60
C PHE A 136 -0.48 18.69 -1.71
N TRP A 137 -0.67 19.40 -0.59
CA TRP A 137 -1.75 19.12 0.36
C TRP A 137 -3.16 19.46 -0.15
N THR A 138 -3.31 20.48 -1.00
CA THR A 138 -4.61 20.84 -1.59
C THR A 138 -4.94 19.93 -2.77
N VAL A 139 -3.92 19.51 -3.51
CA VAL A 139 -4.06 18.62 -4.68
C VAL A 139 -4.21 17.15 -4.27
N LEU A 140 -3.74 16.73 -3.10
CA LEU A 140 -3.86 15.35 -2.63
C LEU A 140 -5.33 14.88 -2.54
N PRO A 141 -6.26 15.60 -1.90
CA PRO A 141 -7.68 15.26 -1.94
C PRO A 141 -8.26 15.24 -3.35
N ILE A 142 -7.87 16.17 -4.22
CA ILE A 142 -8.33 16.24 -5.61
C ILE A 142 -7.86 15.00 -6.38
N SER A 143 -6.63 14.56 -6.16
CA SER A 143 -6.06 13.36 -6.77
C SER A 143 -6.78 12.09 -6.32
N VAL A 144 -7.13 12.00 -5.04
CA VAL A 144 -7.94 10.91 -4.48
C VAL A 144 -9.34 10.91 -5.08
N LEU A 145 -10.00 12.07 -5.16
CA LEU A 145 -11.34 12.19 -5.75
C LEU A 145 -11.36 11.87 -7.25
N ALA A 146 -10.34 12.29 -7.99
CA ALA A 146 -10.20 11.96 -9.41
C ALA A 146 -9.98 10.45 -9.62
N ALA A 147 -9.19 9.81 -8.76
CA ALA A 147 -9.03 8.36 -8.77
C ALA A 147 -10.34 7.66 -8.38
N MET A 148 -11.07 8.13 -7.36
CA MET A 148 -12.40 7.61 -7.02
C MET A 148 -13.38 7.72 -8.17
N PHE A 149 -13.41 8.86 -8.86
CA PHE A 149 -14.24 9.05 -10.05
C PHE A 149 -13.87 8.07 -11.15
N THR A 150 -12.57 7.87 -11.39
CA THR A 150 -12.09 6.89 -12.36
C THR A 150 -12.51 5.47 -11.95
N GLY A 151 -12.32 5.09 -10.68
CA GLY A 151 -12.75 3.78 -10.16
C GLY A 151 -14.26 3.57 -10.27
N PHE A 152 -15.06 4.61 -10.06
CA PHE A 152 -16.50 4.59 -10.28
C PHE A 152 -16.85 4.35 -11.76
N VAL A 153 -16.20 5.07 -12.69
CA VAL A 153 -16.39 4.90 -14.14
C VAL A 153 -15.97 3.49 -14.58
N LEU A 154 -14.84 3.00 -14.08
CA LEU A 154 -14.35 1.65 -14.34
C LEU A 154 -15.28 0.58 -13.79
N ALA A 155 -15.97 0.85 -12.67
CA ALA A 155 -16.94 -0.08 -12.11
C ALA A 155 -18.14 -0.29 -13.04
N LEU A 156 -18.59 0.73 -13.78
CA LEU A 156 -19.81 0.67 -14.63
C LEU A 156 -19.84 -0.51 -15.64
N PRO A 157 -18.83 -0.70 -16.51
CA PRO A 157 -18.81 -1.85 -17.42
C PRO A 157 -18.64 -3.16 -16.67
N VAL A 158 -17.87 -3.12 -15.57
CA VAL A 158 -17.55 -4.24 -14.68
C VAL A 158 -18.77 -4.81 -13.95
N LEU A 159 -19.82 -4.03 -13.74
CA LEU A 159 -21.06 -4.47 -13.06
C LEU A 159 -21.67 -5.73 -13.68
N ARG A 160 -21.49 -5.93 -14.99
CA ARG A 160 -22.05 -7.06 -15.73
C ARG A 160 -21.11 -8.27 -15.83
N MET A 161 -19.91 -8.18 -15.26
CA MET A 161 -18.86 -9.19 -15.40
C MET A 161 -18.53 -9.85 -14.06
N ARG A 162 -18.06 -11.09 -14.15
CA ARG A 162 -17.75 -11.96 -13.00
C ARG A 162 -16.47 -12.74 -13.24
N GLY A 163 -15.81 -13.13 -12.15
CA GLY A 163 -14.61 -13.97 -12.15
C GLY A 163 -13.54 -13.45 -13.11
N ASP A 164 -13.12 -14.30 -14.03
CA ASP A 164 -12.01 -14.01 -14.94
C ASP A 164 -12.33 -12.92 -15.97
N TYR A 165 -13.59 -12.76 -16.39
CA TYR A 165 -13.98 -11.69 -17.31
C TYR A 165 -13.77 -10.30 -16.69
N LEU A 166 -14.00 -10.20 -15.38
CA LEU A 166 -13.73 -8.99 -14.61
C LEU A 166 -12.23 -8.67 -14.63
N ALA A 167 -11.39 -9.67 -14.39
CA ALA A 167 -9.93 -9.55 -14.41
C ALA A 167 -9.41 -9.06 -15.76
N ILE A 168 -9.85 -9.69 -16.86
CA ILE A 168 -9.42 -9.35 -18.22
C ILE A 168 -9.83 -7.92 -18.58
N THR A 169 -11.03 -7.50 -18.19
CA THR A 169 -11.52 -6.16 -18.51
C THR A 169 -10.77 -5.08 -17.75
N THR A 170 -10.52 -5.29 -16.45
CA THR A 170 -9.72 -4.34 -15.66
C THR A 170 -8.29 -4.22 -16.21
N LEU A 171 -7.67 -5.32 -16.63
CA LEU A 171 -6.39 -5.31 -17.33
C LEU A 171 -6.46 -4.43 -18.60
N GLY A 172 -7.49 -4.62 -19.42
CA GLY A 172 -7.72 -3.82 -20.62
C GLY A 172 -7.80 -2.32 -20.31
N PHE A 173 -8.54 -1.93 -19.27
CA PHE A 173 -8.59 -0.54 -18.82
C PHE A 173 -7.24 0.02 -18.35
N GLY A 174 -6.45 -0.78 -17.63
CA GLY A 174 -5.08 -0.42 -17.25
C GLY A 174 -4.19 -0.10 -18.45
N GLU A 175 -4.26 -0.92 -19.49
CA GLU A 175 -3.47 -0.69 -20.70
C GLU A 175 -4.01 0.48 -21.53
N ILE A 176 -5.33 0.67 -21.59
CA ILE A 176 -5.95 1.85 -22.24
C ILE A 176 -5.39 3.14 -21.66
N ILE A 177 -5.35 3.26 -20.32
CA ILE A 177 -4.86 4.48 -19.66
C ILE A 177 -3.37 4.70 -19.92
N ARG A 178 -2.57 3.63 -19.96
CA ARG A 178 -1.15 3.72 -20.30
C ARG A 178 -0.93 4.15 -21.75
N ILE A 179 -1.68 3.60 -22.70
CA ILE A 179 -1.63 3.98 -24.12
C ILE A 179 -2.06 5.44 -24.28
N LEU A 180 -3.15 5.82 -23.63
CA LEU A 180 -3.68 7.18 -23.64
C LEU A 180 -2.66 8.17 -23.04
N ALA A 181 -1.99 7.78 -21.95
CA ALA A 181 -0.93 8.59 -21.34
C ALA A 181 0.28 8.81 -22.26
N ARG A 182 0.57 7.86 -23.14
CA ARG A 182 1.64 7.94 -24.15
C ARG A 182 1.20 8.68 -25.42
N SER A 183 -0.11 8.78 -25.69
CA SER A 183 -0.64 9.29 -26.95
C SER A 183 -0.33 10.77 -27.19
N ASP A 184 -0.10 11.11 -28.47
CA ASP A 184 0.13 12.50 -28.88
C ASP A 184 -1.11 13.37 -28.70
N TRP A 185 -2.30 12.77 -28.71
CA TRP A 185 -3.56 13.47 -28.48
C TRP A 185 -3.63 14.07 -27.06
N MET A 186 -3.09 13.35 -26.06
CA MET A 186 -3.04 13.84 -24.68
C MET A 186 -1.72 14.53 -24.33
N ALA A 187 -0.76 14.60 -25.25
CA ALA A 187 0.51 15.29 -25.03
C ALA A 187 0.37 16.77 -24.59
N PRO A 188 -0.58 17.58 -25.10
CA PRO A 188 -0.75 18.96 -24.65
C PRO A 188 -1.18 19.09 -23.18
N LEU A 189 -1.81 18.06 -22.60
CA LEU A 189 -2.30 18.07 -21.21
C LEU A 189 -1.33 17.39 -20.24
N ILE A 190 -0.72 16.27 -20.64
CA ILE A 190 0.05 15.39 -19.73
C ILE A 190 1.46 15.06 -20.23
N GLY A 191 1.94 15.73 -21.29
CA GLY A 191 3.30 15.58 -21.82
C GLY A 191 3.55 14.34 -22.67
N GLY A 192 2.55 13.46 -22.84
CA GLY A 192 2.64 12.28 -23.70
C GLY A 192 3.79 11.36 -23.29
N ALA A 193 4.55 10.86 -24.26
CA ALA A 193 5.72 10.01 -23.99
C ALA A 193 6.82 10.69 -23.14
N GLN A 194 6.93 12.03 -23.17
CA GLN A 194 7.93 12.78 -22.40
C GLN A 194 7.56 12.92 -20.91
N GLY A 195 6.29 12.67 -20.57
CA GLY A 195 5.81 12.78 -19.20
C GLY A 195 5.80 14.21 -18.66
N ILE A 196 5.67 14.31 -17.34
CA ILE A 196 5.61 15.60 -16.62
C ILE A 196 6.81 15.69 -15.69
N LEU A 197 7.55 16.79 -15.82
CA LEU A 197 8.77 17.06 -15.06
C LEU A 197 8.52 18.14 -14.00
N GLN A 198 9.51 18.33 -13.11
CA GLN A 198 9.54 19.40 -12.11
C GLN A 198 8.29 19.41 -11.22
N ILE A 199 7.93 18.24 -10.72
CA ILE A 199 6.89 18.11 -9.70
C ILE A 199 7.51 18.53 -8.36
N PRO A 200 6.98 19.55 -7.69
CA PRO A 200 7.52 19.99 -6.42
C PRO A 200 7.37 18.89 -5.37
N LYS A 201 8.35 18.82 -4.49
CA LYS A 201 8.29 17.95 -3.31
C LYS A 201 7.16 18.41 -2.40
N ALA A 202 6.60 17.49 -1.62
CA ALA A 202 5.53 17.83 -0.68
C ALA A 202 6.06 18.78 0.40
N ALA A 203 5.79 20.08 0.29
CA ALA A 203 6.19 21.08 1.28
C ALA A 203 4.97 21.51 2.10
N LEU A 204 5.16 21.66 3.42
CA LEU A 204 4.20 22.34 4.27
C LEU A 204 4.42 23.84 4.12
N THR A 205 3.44 24.54 3.53
CA THR A 205 3.46 26.00 3.35
C THR A 205 2.28 26.66 4.09
N GLY A 206 2.42 27.96 4.39
CA GLY A 206 1.34 28.78 4.94
C GLY A 206 1.02 28.55 6.43
N TRP A 207 -0.21 28.88 6.84
CA TRP A 207 -0.65 28.85 8.24
C TRP A 207 -0.58 27.44 8.85
N PHE A 208 -0.75 26.39 8.04
CA PHE A 208 -0.66 25.01 8.49
C PHE A 208 0.78 24.63 8.85
N ALA A 209 1.76 25.08 8.05
CA ALA A 209 3.17 24.94 8.39
C ALA A 209 3.52 25.68 9.69
N TRP A 210 3.03 26.91 9.85
CA TRP A 210 3.20 27.66 11.08
C TRP A 210 2.62 26.92 12.29
N ALA A 211 1.36 26.47 12.22
CA ALA A 211 0.71 25.73 13.30
C ALA A 211 1.42 24.41 13.66
N VAL A 212 1.84 23.64 12.65
CA VAL A 212 2.58 22.39 12.85
C VAL A 212 3.95 22.67 13.48
N SER A 213 4.63 23.75 13.11
CA SER A 213 5.91 24.14 13.70
C SER A 213 5.80 24.40 15.22
N TRP A 214 4.73 25.04 15.72
CA TRP A 214 4.56 25.23 17.17
C TRP A 214 4.43 23.92 17.95
N ILE A 215 3.80 22.90 17.37
CA ILE A 215 3.65 21.57 17.98
C ILE A 215 4.93 20.76 17.83
N GLN A 216 5.59 20.85 16.67
CA GLN A 216 6.76 20.03 16.36
C GLN A 216 8.04 20.54 16.98
N LEU A 217 8.27 21.85 17.10
CA LEU A 217 9.53 22.40 17.61
C LEU A 217 9.96 21.83 18.98
N PRO A 218 9.11 21.71 20.02
CA PRO A 218 9.52 21.08 21.28
C PRO A 218 9.82 19.58 21.13
N PHE A 219 9.08 18.88 20.27
CA PHE A 219 9.26 17.45 20.00
C PHE A 219 10.55 17.19 19.20
N VAL A 220 10.73 17.87 18.06
CA VAL A 220 11.93 17.80 17.22
C VAL A 220 13.17 18.22 18.01
N TRP A 221 13.09 19.26 18.85
CA TRP A 221 14.19 19.65 19.74
C TRP A 221 14.58 18.53 20.71
N LEU A 222 13.59 17.85 21.32
CA LEU A 222 13.83 16.71 22.20
C LEU A 222 14.57 15.58 21.48
N PHE A 223 14.13 15.20 20.27
CA PHE A 223 14.79 14.13 19.51
C PHE A 223 16.17 14.56 18.98
N TYR A 224 16.30 15.81 18.55
CA TYR A 224 17.57 16.38 18.11
C TYR A 224 18.62 16.36 19.24
N ARG A 225 18.19 16.55 20.50
CA ARG A 225 19.05 16.41 21.69
C ARG A 225 19.63 14.99 21.84
N PHE A 226 18.95 13.98 21.32
CA PHE A 226 19.42 12.58 21.27
C PHE A 226 20.08 12.20 19.94
N GLY A 227 20.37 13.17 19.05
CA GLY A 227 20.97 12.92 17.75
C GLY A 227 19.99 12.32 16.71
N ILE A 228 18.69 12.36 16.98
CA ILE A 228 17.63 11.83 16.11
C ILE A 228 17.01 13.00 15.33
N THR A 229 17.27 13.05 14.02
CA THR A 229 16.68 14.06 13.13
C THR A 229 15.40 13.51 12.49
N LEU A 230 14.22 13.92 13.00
CA LEU A 230 12.93 13.42 12.49
C LEU A 230 12.46 14.18 11.24
N LEU A 231 12.59 15.50 11.21
CA LEU A 231 12.20 16.32 10.07
C LEU A 231 13.27 17.39 9.84
N GLU A 232 13.94 17.30 8.71
CA GLU A 232 14.85 18.35 8.25
C GLU A 232 14.02 19.57 7.82
N VAL A 233 14.35 20.73 8.40
CA VAL A 233 13.72 22.00 8.04
C VAL A 233 14.63 22.67 7.01
N ASP A 234 14.07 23.07 5.87
CA ASP A 234 14.84 23.77 4.83
C ASP A 234 15.34 25.13 5.36
N ARG A 235 16.33 25.73 4.67
CA ARG A 235 16.92 27.03 5.00
C ARG A 235 15.89 28.16 5.15
N ASN A 236 14.72 27.99 4.53
CA ASN A 236 13.58 28.91 4.58
C ASN A 236 12.62 28.65 5.76
N GLY A 237 12.96 27.75 6.69
CA GLY A 237 12.10 27.40 7.83
C GLY A 237 10.91 26.51 7.48
N GLN A 238 10.85 25.96 6.26
CA GLN A 238 9.75 25.10 5.81
C GLN A 238 10.06 23.62 5.98
N ILE A 239 9.05 22.85 6.36
CA ILE A 239 9.13 21.39 6.44
C ILE A 239 8.84 20.86 5.02
N VAL A 240 9.88 20.45 4.33
CA VAL A 240 9.80 19.84 3.00
C VAL A 240 9.95 18.35 3.16
N PHE A 241 9.02 17.55 2.65
CA PHE A 241 9.13 16.10 2.54
C PHE A 241 9.90 15.75 1.27
N GLY A 242 11.19 16.06 1.27
CA GLY A 242 12.03 16.03 0.08
C GLY A 242 13.11 14.98 0.10
N THR A 243 13.54 14.55 1.27
CA THR A 243 14.53 13.49 1.45
C THR A 243 13.83 12.15 1.69
N PRO A 244 14.46 11.02 1.33
CA PRO A 244 13.88 9.69 1.58
C PRO A 244 13.43 9.46 3.03
N PRO A 245 14.20 9.87 4.08
CA PRO A 245 13.74 9.75 5.47
C PRO A 245 12.48 10.57 5.78
N GLN A 246 12.30 11.75 5.18
CA GLN A 246 11.10 12.56 5.42
C GLN A 246 9.88 11.96 4.72
N LEU A 247 10.02 11.53 3.46
CA LEU A 247 8.95 10.88 2.70
C LEU A 247 8.41 9.63 3.39
N TYR A 248 9.26 8.92 4.14
CA TYR A 248 8.86 7.77 4.94
C TYR A 248 7.75 8.13 5.94
N PHE A 249 7.85 9.25 6.64
CA PHE A 249 6.83 9.64 7.63
C PHE A 249 5.48 9.89 6.96
N LEU A 250 5.49 10.50 5.78
CA LEU A 250 4.29 10.74 4.99
C LEU A 250 3.66 9.43 4.50
N LEU A 251 4.47 8.48 4.04
CA LEU A 251 3.99 7.15 3.64
C LEU A 251 3.47 6.32 4.81
N VAL A 252 4.14 6.34 5.96
CA VAL A 252 3.66 5.67 7.18
C VAL A 252 2.34 6.28 7.62
N LEU A 253 2.20 7.60 7.60
CA LEU A 253 0.94 8.27 7.93
C LEU A 253 -0.18 7.84 6.98
N ALA A 254 0.09 7.81 5.67
CA ALA A 254 -0.87 7.34 4.67
C ALA A 254 -1.25 5.87 4.88
N CYS A 255 -0.28 5.01 5.19
CA CYS A 255 -0.53 3.60 5.53
C CYS A 255 -1.37 3.48 6.80
N LEU A 256 -1.08 4.22 7.87
CA LEU A 256 -1.85 4.20 9.11
C LEU A 256 -3.29 4.67 8.90
N LEU A 257 -3.49 5.74 8.10
CA LEU A 257 -4.81 6.21 7.69
C LEU A 257 -5.55 5.10 6.93
N MET A 258 -4.90 4.48 5.95
CA MET A 258 -5.51 3.42 5.16
C MET A 258 -5.79 2.16 5.97
N LEU A 259 -4.93 1.81 6.92
CA LEU A 259 -5.13 0.74 7.89
C LEU A 259 -6.36 1.02 8.77
N PHE A 260 -6.52 2.25 9.24
CA PHE A 260 -7.70 2.66 10.01
C PHE A 260 -8.98 2.54 9.17
N VAL A 261 -8.97 3.08 7.94
CA VAL A 261 -10.10 3.00 7.01
C VAL A 261 -10.45 1.54 6.70
N SER A 262 -9.46 0.72 6.33
CA SER A 262 -9.65 -0.69 6.01
C SER A 262 -10.23 -1.48 7.19
N ARG A 263 -9.73 -1.26 8.42
CA ARG A 263 -10.29 -1.89 9.63
C ARG A 263 -11.72 -1.47 9.91
N ARG A 264 -12.03 -0.18 9.74
CA ARG A 264 -13.41 0.34 9.93
C ARG A 264 -14.36 -0.24 8.88
N LEU A 265 -13.91 -0.35 7.64
CA LEU A 265 -14.67 -0.95 6.54
C LEU A 265 -14.92 -2.44 6.77
N ASN A 266 -13.90 -3.21 7.18
CA ASN A 266 -14.05 -4.64 7.46
C ASN A 266 -15.10 -4.91 8.56
N ASN A 267 -15.14 -4.07 9.60
CA ASN A 267 -16.11 -4.19 10.70
C ASN A 267 -17.48 -3.53 10.40
N SER A 268 -17.68 -2.96 9.21
CA SER A 268 -18.90 -2.27 8.83
C SER A 268 -19.95 -3.21 8.20
N ARG A 269 -21.17 -2.70 7.99
CA ARG A 269 -22.22 -3.42 7.24
C ARG A 269 -21.79 -3.69 5.79
N THR A 270 -21.16 -2.72 5.15
CA THR A 270 -20.64 -2.82 3.78
C THR A 270 -19.58 -3.91 3.67
N GLY A 271 -18.67 -4.00 4.66
CA GLY A 271 -17.66 -5.07 4.72
C GLY A 271 -18.28 -6.46 4.77
N ARG A 272 -19.35 -6.64 5.55
CA ARG A 272 -20.10 -7.91 5.60
C ARG A 272 -20.81 -8.25 4.28
N GLN A 273 -21.34 -7.25 3.59
CA GLN A 273 -21.93 -7.44 2.26
C GLN A 273 -20.88 -7.85 1.22
N TRP A 274 -19.67 -7.29 1.28
CA TRP A 274 -18.56 -7.72 0.42
C TRP A 274 -18.16 -9.16 0.68
N MET A 275 -18.01 -9.55 1.95
CA MET A 275 -17.68 -10.94 2.30
C MET A 275 -18.76 -11.90 1.80
N ALA A 276 -20.05 -11.58 1.98
CA ALA A 276 -21.13 -12.41 1.47
C ALA A 276 -21.10 -12.54 -0.08
N MET A 277 -20.87 -11.43 -0.79
CA MET A 277 -20.76 -11.42 -2.24
C MET A 277 -19.53 -12.18 -2.76
N ARG A 278 -18.44 -12.18 -1.99
CA ARG A 278 -17.20 -12.89 -2.33
C ARG A 278 -17.40 -14.40 -2.31
N GLU A 279 -18.20 -14.92 -1.38
CA GLU A 279 -18.50 -16.36 -1.28
C GLU A 279 -19.40 -16.82 -2.43
N ASP A 280 -20.54 -16.14 -2.61
CA ASP A 280 -21.44 -16.40 -3.73
C ASP A 280 -22.29 -15.14 -4.04
N GLU A 281 -22.05 -14.58 -5.22
CA GLU A 281 -22.73 -13.36 -5.66
C GLU A 281 -24.23 -13.56 -5.88
N ASP A 282 -24.66 -14.73 -6.35
CA ASP A 282 -26.06 -15.03 -6.66
C ASP A 282 -26.86 -15.29 -5.38
N VAL A 283 -26.26 -16.01 -4.43
CA VAL A 283 -26.85 -16.19 -3.09
C VAL A 283 -26.94 -14.85 -2.36
N ALA A 284 -25.89 -14.03 -2.42
CA ALA A 284 -25.92 -12.69 -1.83
C ALA A 284 -27.06 -11.82 -2.41
N ALA A 285 -27.25 -11.87 -3.74
CA ALA A 285 -28.33 -11.16 -4.41
C ALA A 285 -29.72 -11.69 -3.99
N ALA A 286 -29.90 -13.01 -3.88
CA ALA A 286 -31.13 -13.63 -3.41
C ALA A 286 -31.47 -13.26 -1.95
N MET A 287 -30.45 -13.02 -1.12
CA MET A 287 -30.59 -12.54 0.26
C MET A 287 -30.84 -11.02 0.37
N GLY A 288 -31.07 -10.33 -0.75
CA GLY A 288 -31.43 -8.91 -0.80
C GLY A 288 -30.24 -7.95 -0.76
N ILE A 289 -29.02 -8.43 -1.02
CA ILE A 289 -27.83 -7.56 -1.14
C ILE A 289 -27.79 -6.99 -2.57
N ASP A 290 -27.81 -5.66 -2.70
CA ASP A 290 -27.56 -4.99 -3.97
C ASP A 290 -26.07 -5.12 -4.35
N THR A 291 -25.75 -6.17 -5.11
CA THR A 291 -24.39 -6.49 -5.60
C THR A 291 -23.83 -5.36 -6.45
N THR A 292 -24.67 -4.63 -7.19
CA THR A 292 -24.25 -3.51 -8.05
C THR A 292 -23.66 -2.38 -7.21
N ARG A 293 -24.41 -1.91 -6.21
CA ARG A 293 -23.94 -0.86 -5.30
C ARG A 293 -22.70 -1.30 -4.53
N VAL A 294 -22.69 -2.54 -4.07
CA VAL A 294 -21.59 -3.10 -3.28
C VAL A 294 -20.31 -3.21 -4.12
N LYS A 295 -20.38 -3.61 -5.40
CA LYS A 295 -19.25 -3.59 -6.35
C LYS A 295 -18.72 -2.18 -6.60
N ILE A 296 -19.60 -1.20 -6.86
CA ILE A 296 -19.21 0.19 -7.10
C ILE A 296 -18.44 0.76 -5.91
N ILE A 297 -18.93 0.54 -4.68
CA ILE A 297 -18.25 1.04 -3.48
C ILE A 297 -16.89 0.36 -3.29
N ALA A 298 -16.77 -0.94 -3.59
CA ALA A 298 -15.49 -1.65 -3.51
C ALA A 298 -14.44 -1.05 -4.46
N PHE A 299 -14.80 -0.88 -5.74
CA PHE A 299 -13.92 -0.30 -6.76
C PHE A 299 -13.57 1.16 -6.46
N THR A 300 -14.54 1.96 -6.03
CA THR A 300 -14.33 3.38 -5.72
C THR A 300 -13.38 3.57 -4.52
N LEU A 301 -13.56 2.79 -3.44
CA LEU A 301 -12.69 2.89 -2.25
C LEU A 301 -11.30 2.29 -2.50
N SER A 302 -11.21 1.22 -3.28
CA SER A 302 -9.93 0.70 -3.78
C SER A 302 -9.22 1.77 -4.60
N ALA A 303 -9.91 2.43 -5.52
CA ALA A 303 -9.34 3.49 -6.35
C ALA A 303 -8.87 4.70 -5.55
N ALA A 304 -9.56 5.08 -4.48
CA ALA A 304 -9.15 6.17 -3.59
C ALA A 304 -7.73 5.97 -3.04
N SER A 305 -7.42 4.74 -2.60
CA SER A 305 -6.10 4.39 -2.09
C SER A 305 -5.03 4.33 -3.18
N GLY A 306 -5.40 3.89 -4.39
CA GLY A 306 -4.51 3.91 -5.55
C GLY A 306 -4.14 5.35 -5.92
N GLY A 307 -5.13 6.23 -5.95
CA GLY A 307 -4.93 7.66 -6.16
C GLY A 307 -4.04 8.31 -5.11
N LEU A 308 -4.25 7.97 -3.83
CA LEU A 308 -3.39 8.42 -2.73
C LEU A 308 -1.94 7.95 -2.92
N ALA A 309 -1.73 6.67 -3.24
CA ALA A 309 -0.40 6.13 -3.51
C ALA A 309 0.25 6.82 -4.72
N GLY A 310 -0.52 7.06 -5.79
CA GLY A 310 -0.06 7.74 -7.01
C GLY A 310 0.36 9.19 -6.77
N ALA A 311 -0.44 9.93 -6.01
CA ALA A 311 -0.13 11.30 -5.64
C ALA A 311 1.18 11.40 -4.84
N ILE A 312 1.39 10.49 -3.87
CA ILE A 312 2.64 10.44 -3.10
C ILE A 312 3.81 10.00 -3.98
N PHE A 313 3.59 9.06 -4.89
CA PHE A 313 4.60 8.59 -5.85
C PHE A 313 5.09 9.71 -6.78
N ALA A 314 4.19 10.55 -7.29
CA ALA A 314 4.54 11.69 -8.13
C ALA A 314 5.44 12.69 -7.38
N ALA A 315 5.09 13.01 -6.13
CA ALA A 315 5.91 13.88 -5.27
C ALA A 315 7.25 13.25 -4.88
N LYS A 316 7.31 11.91 -4.77
CA LYS A 316 8.55 11.16 -4.51
C LYS A 316 9.52 11.21 -5.69
N LEU A 317 9.04 10.99 -6.91
CA LEU A 317 9.90 10.94 -8.10
C LEU A 317 10.27 12.32 -8.66
N GLY A 318 9.45 13.35 -8.44
CA GLY A 318 9.66 14.69 -9.01
C GLY A 318 9.45 14.75 -10.53
N SER A 319 9.25 13.62 -11.17
CA SER A 319 8.90 13.46 -12.58
C SER A 319 8.13 12.15 -12.76
N ILE A 320 7.14 12.14 -13.64
CA ILE A 320 6.38 10.93 -13.96
C ILE A 320 6.37 10.70 -15.47
N TYR A 321 6.46 9.42 -15.86
CA TYR A 321 6.45 8.99 -17.25
C TYR A 321 5.39 7.91 -17.47
N PRO A 322 4.80 7.77 -18.66
CA PRO A 322 3.79 6.73 -18.91
C PRO A 322 4.30 5.30 -18.64
N HIS A 323 5.59 5.05 -18.84
CA HIS A 323 6.21 3.74 -18.58
C HIS A 323 6.36 3.43 -17.08
N SER A 324 6.18 4.41 -16.19
CA SER A 324 6.12 4.18 -14.74
C SER A 324 4.81 3.54 -14.29
N PHE A 325 3.82 3.40 -15.18
CA PHE A 325 2.47 2.90 -14.88
C PHE A 325 2.17 1.63 -15.70
N GLN A 326 2.98 0.59 -15.50
CA GLN A 326 2.81 -0.69 -16.17
C GLN A 326 1.88 -1.63 -15.42
N LEU A 327 1.21 -2.51 -16.17
CA LEU A 327 0.43 -3.62 -15.61
C LEU A 327 1.22 -4.49 -14.63
N LEU A 328 2.55 -4.59 -14.82
CA LEU A 328 3.41 -5.32 -13.91
C LEU A 328 3.33 -4.80 -12.46
N ILE A 329 3.09 -3.50 -12.26
CA ILE A 329 2.91 -2.94 -10.91
C ILE A 329 1.64 -3.49 -10.27
N SER A 330 0.51 -3.52 -10.99
CA SER A 330 -0.72 -4.17 -10.52
C SER A 330 -0.49 -5.64 -10.15
N ILE A 331 0.18 -6.38 -11.03
CA ILE A 331 0.48 -7.80 -10.82
C ILE A 331 1.34 -7.99 -9.58
N ASN A 332 2.33 -7.14 -9.35
CA ASN A 332 3.18 -7.19 -8.16
C ASN A 332 2.39 -6.89 -6.87
N VAL A 333 1.44 -5.94 -6.93
CA VAL A 333 0.54 -5.65 -5.79
C VAL A 333 -0.44 -6.80 -5.56
N LEU A 334 -0.94 -7.45 -6.61
CA LEU A 334 -1.76 -8.64 -6.43
C LEU A 334 -0.94 -9.79 -5.84
N ALA A 335 0.28 -10.02 -6.35
CA ALA A 335 1.18 -11.06 -5.87
C ALA A 335 1.51 -10.92 -4.39
N LEU A 336 1.77 -9.70 -3.90
CA LEU A 336 2.04 -9.49 -2.47
C LEU A 336 0.80 -9.72 -1.59
N ILE A 337 -0.40 -9.44 -2.10
CA ILE A 337 -1.65 -9.74 -1.37
C ILE A 337 -1.85 -11.25 -1.30
N ILE A 338 -1.65 -11.97 -2.41
CA ILE A 338 -1.76 -13.43 -2.45
C ILE A 338 -0.72 -14.05 -1.50
N VAL A 339 0.57 -13.73 -1.66
CA VAL A 339 1.64 -14.28 -0.81
C VAL A 339 1.45 -13.89 0.66
N GLY A 340 1.03 -12.66 0.93
CA GLY A 340 0.74 -12.17 2.28
C GLY A 340 -0.45 -12.88 2.93
N GLY A 341 -1.49 -13.18 2.14
CA GLY A 341 -2.77 -13.73 2.55
C GLY A 341 -3.92 -12.80 2.17
N MET A 342 -4.78 -13.25 1.25
CA MET A 342 -5.93 -12.47 0.79
C MET A 342 -6.89 -12.17 1.96
N GLY A 343 -7.38 -10.93 2.04
CA GLY A 343 -8.26 -10.49 3.13
C GLY A 343 -7.54 -10.25 4.46
N SER A 344 -6.21 -10.35 4.52
CA SER A 344 -5.42 -10.14 5.74
C SER A 344 -4.59 -8.86 5.68
N ILE A 345 -4.99 -7.87 6.48
CA ILE A 345 -4.24 -6.62 6.68
C ILE A 345 -2.77 -6.86 7.09
N PRO A 346 -2.45 -7.64 8.13
CA PRO A 346 -1.05 -7.95 8.46
C PRO A 346 -0.34 -8.79 7.40
N GLY A 347 -1.08 -9.61 6.65
CA GLY A 347 -0.56 -10.35 5.49
C GLY A 347 0.04 -9.44 4.44
N ILE A 348 -0.64 -8.34 4.09
CA ILE A 348 -0.16 -7.35 3.11
C ILE A 348 1.17 -6.75 3.52
N VAL A 349 1.34 -6.40 4.80
CA VAL A 349 2.59 -5.85 5.32
C VAL A 349 3.72 -6.87 5.15
N VAL A 350 3.49 -8.12 5.59
CA VAL A 350 4.49 -9.19 5.44
C VAL A 350 4.80 -9.49 3.96
N GLY A 351 3.78 -9.53 3.11
CA GLY A 351 3.90 -9.74 1.67
C GLY A 351 4.72 -8.63 0.99
N ALA A 352 4.48 -7.36 1.34
CA ALA A 352 5.24 -6.24 0.82
C ALA A 352 6.71 -6.29 1.26
N PHE A 353 7.00 -6.64 2.52
CA PHE A 353 8.38 -6.84 2.96
C PHE A 353 9.05 -8.03 2.25
N ALA A 354 8.33 -9.13 2.06
CA ALA A 354 8.87 -10.35 1.44
C ALA A 354 9.13 -10.18 -0.06
N LEU A 355 8.21 -9.55 -0.80
CA LEU A 355 8.33 -9.40 -2.25
C LEU A 355 9.00 -8.09 -2.67
N VAL A 356 8.81 -6.98 -1.96
CA VAL A 356 9.40 -5.69 -2.34
C VAL A 356 10.65 -5.40 -1.52
N GLY A 357 10.58 -5.55 -0.20
CA GLY A 357 11.69 -5.22 0.69
C GLY A 357 12.90 -6.12 0.52
N LEU A 358 12.70 -7.44 0.59
CA LEU A 358 13.79 -8.42 0.54
C LEU A 358 14.56 -8.38 -0.79
N PRO A 359 13.93 -8.39 -1.97
CA PRO A 359 14.68 -8.32 -3.24
C PRO A 359 15.38 -6.99 -3.46
N GLU A 360 14.86 -5.90 -2.89
CA GLU A 360 15.52 -4.59 -2.95
C GLU A 360 16.75 -4.54 -2.02
N LEU A 361 16.72 -5.23 -0.88
CA LEU A 361 17.91 -5.44 -0.03
C LEU A 361 18.95 -6.32 -0.72
N LEU A 362 18.49 -7.28 -1.53
CA LEU A 362 19.28 -8.22 -2.33
C LEU A 362 19.45 -7.72 -3.77
N ARG A 363 19.68 -6.42 -3.97
CA ARG A 363 19.70 -5.80 -5.30
C ARG A 363 20.72 -6.41 -6.28
N GLU A 364 21.77 -7.05 -5.78
CA GLU A 364 22.72 -7.83 -6.60
C GLU A 364 22.02 -8.97 -7.39
N PHE A 365 20.85 -9.42 -6.94
CA PHE A 365 20.01 -10.42 -7.60
C PHE A 365 18.77 -9.81 -8.27
N ALA A 366 18.75 -8.49 -8.51
CA ALA A 366 17.57 -7.79 -9.04
C ALA A 366 17.11 -8.31 -10.41
N GLU A 367 18.03 -8.86 -11.23
CA GLU A 367 17.68 -9.49 -12.51
C GLU A 367 16.76 -10.71 -12.34
N PHE A 368 16.90 -11.44 -11.22
CA PHE A 368 16.07 -12.61 -10.91
C PHE A 368 14.80 -12.28 -10.12
N ARG A 369 14.46 -10.98 -9.94
CA ARG A 369 13.30 -10.56 -9.14
C ARG A 369 12.00 -11.22 -9.60
N LEU A 370 11.75 -11.25 -10.90
CA LEU A 370 10.54 -11.87 -11.47
C LEU A 370 10.52 -13.38 -11.26
N LEU A 371 11.68 -14.04 -11.35
CA LEU A 371 11.81 -15.46 -11.06
C LEU A 371 11.48 -15.74 -9.59
N PHE A 372 12.02 -14.94 -8.66
CA PHE A 372 11.69 -15.06 -7.23
C PHE A 372 10.21 -14.82 -6.95
N TYR A 373 9.57 -13.86 -7.63
CA TYR A 373 8.13 -13.61 -7.47
C TYR A 373 7.31 -14.84 -7.92
N GLY A 374 7.63 -15.38 -9.09
CA GLY A 374 6.94 -16.57 -9.62
C GLY A 374 7.13 -17.80 -8.74
N ILE A 375 8.36 -18.08 -8.31
CA ILE A 375 8.65 -19.21 -7.40
C ILE A 375 7.97 -19.01 -6.06
N ALA A 376 8.04 -17.81 -5.47
CA ALA A 376 7.39 -17.52 -4.19
C ALA A 376 5.88 -17.71 -4.28
N LEU A 377 5.24 -17.28 -5.36
CA LEU A 377 3.81 -17.51 -5.61
C LEU A 377 3.50 -19.01 -5.74
N MET A 378 4.23 -19.76 -6.56
CA MET A 378 4.00 -21.19 -6.73
C MET A 378 4.18 -21.97 -5.43
N VAL A 379 5.27 -21.74 -4.71
CA VAL A 379 5.56 -22.40 -3.42
C VAL A 379 4.48 -22.05 -2.41
N MET A 380 4.05 -20.79 -2.37
CA MET A 380 3.00 -20.36 -1.47
C MET A 380 1.68 -21.05 -1.81
N MET A 381 1.27 -21.07 -3.08
CA MET A 381 0.02 -21.71 -3.51
C MET A 381 0.03 -23.22 -3.24
N LEU A 382 1.19 -23.88 -3.32
CA LEU A 382 1.34 -25.30 -3.05
C LEU A 382 1.35 -25.64 -1.55
N VAL A 383 2.10 -24.86 -0.74
CA VAL A 383 2.41 -25.22 0.65
C VAL A 383 1.49 -24.53 1.65
N ARG A 384 1.03 -23.32 1.35
CA ARG A 384 0.20 -22.50 2.25
C ARG A 384 -0.76 -21.59 1.47
N PRO A 385 -1.84 -22.12 0.87
CA PRO A 385 -2.79 -21.33 0.07
C PRO A 385 -3.45 -20.18 0.86
N GLU A 386 -3.45 -20.23 2.20
CA GLU A 386 -4.06 -19.22 3.05
C GLU A 386 -3.32 -17.87 3.14
N GLY A 387 -2.00 -17.86 2.90
CA GLY A 387 -1.15 -16.70 3.19
C GLY A 387 0.06 -17.00 4.06
N LEU A 388 1.06 -16.12 4.03
CA LEU A 388 2.05 -16.03 5.10
C LEU A 388 1.41 -15.64 6.44
N TRP A 389 0.39 -14.80 6.41
CA TRP A 389 -0.42 -14.42 7.57
C TRP A 389 -1.91 -14.41 7.20
N PRO A 390 -2.62 -15.54 7.30
CA PRO A 390 -4.02 -15.64 6.90
C PRO A 390 -4.98 -14.86 7.80
N SER A 391 -6.15 -14.52 7.24
CA SER A 391 -7.24 -13.93 8.02
C SER A 391 -7.84 -14.97 8.98
N ALA A 392 -8.42 -14.51 10.10
CA ALA A 392 -9.05 -15.42 11.07
C ALA A 392 -10.29 -16.12 10.50
N VAL A 393 -10.92 -15.54 9.47
CA VAL A 393 -12.10 -16.09 8.80
C VAL A 393 -11.66 -17.22 7.87
N THR A 394 -10.70 -16.96 6.99
CA THR A 394 -10.11 -17.93 6.06
C THR A 394 -9.53 -19.17 6.77
N ARG A 395 -8.89 -18.97 7.93
CA ARG A 395 -8.41 -20.10 8.76
C ARG A 395 -9.56 -20.98 9.29
N ARG A 396 -10.72 -20.39 9.59
CA ARG A 396 -11.90 -21.13 10.07
C ARG A 396 -12.57 -21.89 8.93
N GLU A 397 -12.65 -21.31 7.74
CA GLU A 397 -13.23 -21.93 6.55
C GLU A 397 -12.48 -23.21 6.16
N MET A 398 -11.15 -23.13 5.99
CA MET A 398 -10.34 -24.33 5.66
C MET A 398 -10.26 -25.34 6.80
N GLY A 399 -10.30 -24.87 8.06
CA GLY A 399 -10.38 -25.77 9.22
C GLY A 399 -11.71 -26.54 9.25
N ALA A 400 -12.82 -25.90 8.85
CA ALA A 400 -14.13 -26.53 8.81
C ALA A 400 -14.21 -27.60 7.71
N GLU A 401 -13.67 -27.33 6.52
CA GLU A 401 -13.59 -28.30 5.41
C GLU A 401 -12.81 -29.57 5.78
N GLN A 402 -11.70 -29.43 6.53
CA GLN A 402 -10.90 -30.57 6.98
C GLN A 402 -11.61 -31.44 8.03
N THR A 403 -12.56 -30.87 8.77
CA THR A 403 -13.32 -31.57 9.82
C THR A 403 -14.69 -32.07 9.37
N ALA A 404 -15.12 -31.72 8.14
CA ALA A 404 -16.37 -32.21 7.61
C ALA A 404 -16.30 -33.74 7.48
N PRO A 405 -17.25 -34.50 8.07
CA PRO A 405 -17.29 -35.93 7.87
C PRO A 405 -17.45 -36.18 6.37
N VAL A 406 -16.58 -37.00 5.79
CA VAL A 406 -16.74 -37.49 4.41
C VAL A 406 -18.07 -38.22 4.38
N THR A 407 -19.12 -37.55 3.90
CA THR A 407 -20.39 -38.20 3.60
C THR A 407 -20.11 -39.12 2.43
N ALA A 408 -20.01 -40.42 2.72
CA ALA A 408 -20.01 -41.45 1.71
C ALA A 408 -21.33 -41.35 0.94
N GLY A 409 -21.27 -40.90 -0.30
CA GLY A 409 -22.44 -40.78 -1.18
C GLY A 409 -22.21 -39.77 -2.29
N ASP A 410 -21.46 -40.19 -3.32
CA ASP A 410 -21.90 -40.22 -4.72
C ASP A 410 -21.00 -41.18 -5.52
#